data_AF-A0A7Y3ITN5-F1
#
_entry.id   AF-A0A7Y3ITN5-F1
#
_cell.length_a   1.000
_cell.length_b   1.000
_cell.length_c   1.000
_cell.angle_alpha   90.00
_cell.angle_beta   90.00
_cell.angle_gamma   90.00
#
_symmetry.space_group_name_H-M   'P 1'
#
loop_
_entity.id
_entity.type
_entity.pdbx_description
1 polymer ?
#
loop_
_entity_poly.entity_id
_entity_poly.type
_entity_poly.pdbx_seq_one_letter_code
_entity_poly.pdbx_strand_id
1 'polypeptide(L)'
;MADIYFIDRITQKQEKEKVYGRVFLEALYGSSSICKVLSLFLRPLFAKVPLLSKMYGAFQKSSLSKWKVKPFIKTFQMDPSEFLEPVENFRCFNDFFIRKLKISSRPIAPDKHIAVLPADARYLVFPNIEKADGFFVKGKKFSLIELLGSSSLAEKYAGGG
;
A
#
# COMPACT_ATOMS: atom_id res chain seq x y z
N MET A 1 -1.22 -12.56 10.74
CA MET A 1 -0.62 -12.31 9.41
C MET A 1 0.88 -12.43 9.59
N ALA A 2 1.63 -12.97 8.63
CA ALA A 2 3.09 -13.01 8.78
C ALA A 2 3.65 -11.58 8.83
N ASP A 3 4.71 -11.39 9.59
CA ASP A 3 5.45 -10.13 9.56
C ASP A 3 6.12 -9.94 8.19
N ILE A 4 6.06 -8.72 7.69
CA ILE A 4 6.74 -8.34 6.46
C ILE A 4 8.03 -7.67 6.86
N TYR A 5 9.13 -8.18 6.31
CA TYR A 5 10.46 -7.62 6.47
C TYR A 5 10.94 -7.08 5.14
N PHE A 6 11.68 -5.97 5.17
CA PHE A 6 12.33 -5.41 4.00
C PHE A 6 13.78 -5.07 4.34
N ILE A 7 14.63 -4.98 3.33
CA ILE A 7 16.01 -4.50 3.46
C ILE A 7 16.01 -3.02 3.12
N ASP A 8 16.43 -2.17 4.06
CA ASP A 8 16.66 -0.77 3.77
C ASP A 8 17.92 -0.65 2.89
N ARG A 9 17.78 -0.04 1.71
CA ARG A 9 18.87 0.04 0.74
C ARG A 9 20.04 0.93 1.22
N ILE A 10 19.78 1.92 2.05
CA ILE A 10 20.79 2.85 2.55
C ILE A 10 21.55 2.21 3.71
N THR A 11 20.83 1.67 4.69
CA THR A 11 21.44 1.11 5.90
C THR A 11 21.86 -0.35 5.75
N GLN A 12 21.38 -1.05 4.71
CA GLN A 12 21.55 -2.48 4.47
C GLN A 12 21.00 -3.38 5.61
N LYS A 13 20.15 -2.83 6.48
CA LYS A 13 19.56 -3.56 7.60
C LYS A 13 18.17 -4.09 7.23
N GLN A 14 17.84 -5.24 7.81
CA GLN A 14 16.50 -5.78 7.75
C GLN A 14 15.61 -5.05 8.77
N GLU A 15 14.51 -4.49 8.30
CA GLU A 15 13.52 -3.78 9.11
C GLU A 15 12.14 -4.40 8.96
N LYS A 16 11.28 -4.19 9.97
CA LYS A 16 9.91 -4.69 9.98
C LYS A 16 8.95 -3.63 9.47
N GLU A 17 8.13 -3.99 8.49
CA GLU A 17 7.17 -3.08 7.86
C GLU A 17 6.02 -2.73 8.82
N LYS A 18 5.79 -1.42 8.96
CA LYS A 18 4.63 -0.88 9.68
C LYS A 18 3.43 -0.84 8.74
N VAL A 19 2.56 -1.84 8.86
CA VAL A 19 1.36 -1.94 8.02
C VAL A 19 0.20 -1.11 8.62
N TYR A 20 -0.32 -0.15 7.86
CA TYR A 20 -1.52 0.59 8.26
C TYR A 20 -2.73 -0.33 8.37
N GLY A 21 -3.46 -0.24 9.49
CA GLY A 21 -4.63 -1.07 9.73
C GLY A 21 -4.31 -2.56 9.94
N ARG A 22 -3.08 -2.92 10.36
CA ARG A 22 -2.66 -4.31 10.60
C ARG A 22 -3.67 -5.11 11.41
N VAL A 23 -4.19 -4.58 12.52
CA VAL A 23 -5.18 -5.27 13.37
C VAL A 23 -6.45 -5.62 12.57
N PHE A 24 -6.94 -4.69 11.75
CA PHE A 24 -8.10 -4.93 10.89
C PHE A 24 -7.80 -5.93 9.78
N LEU A 25 -6.61 -5.85 9.16
CA LEU A 25 -6.16 -6.81 8.16
C LEU A 25 -5.97 -8.21 8.76
N GLU A 26 -5.47 -8.31 9.98
CA GLU A 26 -5.36 -9.58 10.72
C GLU A 26 -6.72 -10.17 11.05
N ALA A 27 -7.71 -9.35 11.41
CA ALA A 27 -9.08 -9.82 11.60
C ALA A 27 -9.73 -10.34 10.30
N LEU A 28 -9.40 -9.74 9.15
CA LEU A 28 -9.95 -10.14 7.84
C LEU A 28 -9.22 -11.31 7.16
N TYR A 29 -7.89 -11.40 7.33
CA TYR A 29 -7.02 -12.30 6.56
C TYR A 29 -6.09 -13.16 7.44
N GLY A 30 -6.23 -13.10 8.77
CA GLY A 30 -5.41 -13.87 9.70
C GLY A 30 -5.64 -15.38 9.60
N SER A 31 -4.58 -16.16 9.84
CA SER A 31 -4.56 -17.62 9.75
C SER A 31 -4.93 -18.35 11.05
N SER A 32 -4.99 -17.64 12.19
CA SER A 32 -5.38 -18.19 13.50
C SER A 32 -6.84 -18.62 13.51
N SER A 33 -7.20 -19.65 14.28
CA SER A 33 -8.57 -20.20 14.34
C SER A 33 -9.63 -19.15 14.70
N ILE A 34 -9.33 -18.26 15.65
CA ILE A 34 -10.20 -17.13 16.03
C ILE A 34 -10.38 -16.14 14.87
N CYS A 35 -9.29 -15.80 14.17
CA CYS A 35 -9.35 -14.91 13.00
C CYS A 35 -10.13 -15.55 11.84
N LYS A 36 -10.03 -16.87 11.63
CA LYS A 36 -10.83 -17.57 10.62
C LYS A 36 -12.33 -17.43 10.90
N VAL A 37 -12.76 -17.63 12.15
CA VAL A 37 -14.17 -17.44 12.55
C VAL A 37 -14.60 -15.99 12.37
N LEU A 38 -13.82 -15.01 12.85
CA LEU A 38 -14.10 -13.59 12.64
C LEU A 38 -14.19 -13.22 11.16
N SER A 39 -13.27 -13.71 10.34
CA SER A 39 -13.21 -13.42 8.91
C SER A 39 -14.44 -13.93 8.15
N LEU A 40 -15.08 -15.02 8.58
CA LEU A 40 -16.30 -15.53 7.96
C LEU A 40 -17.46 -14.53 8.04
N PHE A 41 -17.56 -13.77 9.12
CA PHE A 41 -18.59 -12.74 9.31
C PHE A 41 -18.16 -11.37 8.77
N LEU A 42 -16.91 -10.97 9.02
CA LEU A 42 -16.42 -9.63 8.64
C LEU A 42 -16.18 -9.51 7.13
N ARG A 43 -15.66 -10.55 6.48
CA ARG A 43 -15.32 -10.48 5.05
C ARG A 43 -16.52 -10.24 4.13
N PRO A 44 -17.66 -10.94 4.22
CA PRO A 44 -18.81 -10.62 3.38
C PRO A 44 -19.35 -9.21 3.66
N LEU A 45 -19.35 -8.78 4.92
CA LEU A 45 -19.81 -7.44 5.29
C LEU A 45 -18.91 -6.35 4.70
N PHE A 46 -17.60 -6.41 4.93
CA PHE A 46 -16.67 -5.34 4.50
C PHE A 46 -16.18 -5.45 3.06
N ALA A 47 -16.12 -6.66 2.48
CA ALA A 47 -15.65 -6.84 1.10
C ALA A 47 -16.76 -6.85 0.06
N LYS A 48 -18.02 -7.16 0.43
CA LYS A 48 -19.14 -7.26 -0.52
C LYS A 48 -20.20 -6.19 -0.37
N VAL A 49 -20.12 -5.29 0.61
CA VAL A 49 -21.10 -4.20 0.80
C VAL A 49 -20.48 -2.87 0.37
N PRO A 50 -20.77 -2.37 -0.85
CA PRO A 50 -20.20 -1.11 -1.35
C PRO A 50 -20.58 0.09 -0.48
N LEU A 51 -21.73 0.02 0.21
CA LEU A 51 -22.21 1.09 1.09
C LEU A 51 -21.24 1.35 2.24
N LEU A 52 -20.67 0.32 2.87
CA LEU A 52 -19.73 0.50 3.98
C LEU A 52 -18.44 1.17 3.53
N SER A 53 -17.93 0.81 2.34
CA SER A 53 -16.78 1.48 1.73
C SER A 53 -17.08 2.96 1.44
N LYS A 54 -18.27 3.26 0.89
CA LYS A 54 -18.72 4.64 0.66
C LYS A 54 -18.87 5.44 1.95
N MET A 55 -19.46 4.86 2.99
CA MET A 55 -19.60 5.49 4.31
C MET A 55 -18.24 5.78 4.95
N TYR A 56 -17.31 4.81 4.89
CA TYR A 56 -15.95 5.01 5.38
C TYR A 56 -15.23 6.12 4.61
N GLY A 57 -15.36 6.15 3.29
CA GLY A 57 -14.82 7.21 2.44
C GLY A 57 -15.43 8.58 2.76
N ALA A 58 -16.75 8.65 2.98
CA ALA A 58 -17.43 9.88 3.39
C ALA A 58 -16.93 10.38 4.76
N PHE A 59 -16.70 9.46 5.71
CA PHE A 59 -16.08 9.80 6.98
C PHE A 59 -14.64 10.30 6.82
N GLN A 60 -13.81 9.69 5.97
CA GLN A 60 -12.45 10.21 5.70
C GLN A 60 -12.44 11.60 5.07
N LYS A 61 -13.52 11.98 4.36
CA LYS A 61 -13.71 13.31 3.77
C LYS A 61 -14.34 14.33 4.74
N SER A 62 -14.76 13.91 5.93
CA SER A 62 -15.35 14.81 6.92
C SER A 62 -14.30 15.38 7.86
N SER A 63 -14.57 16.55 8.43
CA SER A 63 -13.69 17.21 9.40
C SER A 63 -13.44 16.37 10.65
N LEU A 64 -14.39 15.48 10.99
CA LEU A 64 -14.25 14.51 12.08
C LEU A 64 -13.10 13.53 11.90
N SER A 65 -12.52 13.40 10.70
CA SER A 65 -11.35 12.56 10.48
C SER A 65 -10.01 13.30 10.69
N LYS A 66 -10.02 14.64 10.84
CA LYS A 66 -8.79 15.47 10.97
C LYS A 66 -7.90 15.04 12.13
N TRP A 67 -8.47 14.54 13.22
CA TRP A 67 -7.70 14.07 14.38
C TRP A 67 -6.72 12.94 14.04
N LYS A 68 -6.94 12.20 12.95
CA LYS A 68 -6.06 11.11 12.49
C LYS A 68 -4.74 11.61 11.89
N VAL A 69 -4.65 12.87 11.45
CA VAL A 69 -3.52 13.39 10.66
C VAL A 69 -2.21 13.36 11.46
N LYS A 70 -2.15 14.05 12.61
CA LYS A 70 -0.92 14.13 13.42
C LYS A 70 -0.44 12.75 13.93
N PRO A 71 -1.31 11.88 14.47
CA PRO A 71 -0.92 10.51 14.82
C PRO A 71 -0.37 9.71 13.63
N PHE A 72 -0.94 9.88 12.44
CA PHE A 72 -0.48 9.19 11.24
C PHE A 72 0.93 9.64 10.85
N ILE A 73 1.19 10.94 10.78
CA ILE A 73 2.52 11.52 10.51
C ILE A 73 3.56 10.95 11.49
N LYS A 74 3.25 10.95 12.79
CA LYS A 74 4.14 10.42 13.84
C LYS A 74 4.40 8.92 13.69
N THR A 75 3.36 8.13 13.45
CA THR A 75 3.46 6.66 13.37
C THR A 75 4.29 6.20 12.18
N PHE A 76 4.07 6.85 11.04
CA PHE A 76 4.74 6.54 9.77
C PHE A 76 5.97 7.41 9.50
N GLN A 77 6.39 8.21 10.49
CA GLN A 77 7.62 9.03 10.43
C GLN A 77 7.71 9.87 9.14
N MET A 78 6.58 10.45 8.74
CA MET A 78 6.51 11.26 7.53
C MET A 78 7.13 12.62 7.81
N ASP A 79 7.91 13.15 6.87
CA ASP A 79 8.50 14.49 6.99
C ASP A 79 7.53 15.57 6.48
N PRO A 80 6.97 16.43 7.36
CA PRO A 80 6.09 17.51 6.95
C PRO A 80 6.79 18.58 6.10
N SER A 81 8.12 18.65 6.12
CA SER A 81 8.89 19.63 5.34
C SER A 81 8.73 19.43 3.82
N GLU A 82 8.41 18.19 3.39
CA GLU A 82 8.15 17.85 1.99
C GLU A 82 6.77 18.26 1.49
N PHE A 83 5.84 18.57 2.40
CA PHE A 83 4.45 18.82 2.02
C PHE A 83 4.33 20.21 1.39
N LEU A 84 3.47 20.33 0.36
CA LEU A 84 3.22 21.62 -0.28
C LEU A 84 2.50 22.59 0.68
N GLU A 85 1.59 22.06 1.48
CA GLU A 85 0.78 22.80 2.45
C GLU A 85 1.16 22.41 3.90
N PRO A 86 1.12 23.36 4.85
CA PRO A 86 1.24 23.08 6.28
C PRO A 86 0.22 22.03 6.77
N VAL A 87 0.60 21.28 7.81
CA VAL A 87 -0.25 20.20 8.38
C VAL A 87 -1.58 20.74 8.92
N GLU A 88 -1.58 21.98 9.40
CA GLU A 88 -2.72 22.67 9.97
C GLU A 88 -3.82 22.94 8.92
N ASN A 89 -3.44 23.07 7.65
CA ASN A 89 -4.33 23.40 6.53
C ASN A 89 -5.20 22.22 6.10
N PHE A 90 -4.86 20.98 6.48
CA PHE A 90 -5.69 19.82 6.14
C PHE A 90 -7.02 19.87 6.91
N ARG A 91 -8.14 19.81 6.18
CA ARG A 91 -9.50 19.90 6.77
C ARG A 91 -10.01 18.54 7.23
N CYS A 92 -9.57 17.47 6.58
CA CYS A 92 -9.93 16.08 6.88
C CYS A 92 -8.73 15.16 6.64
N PHE A 93 -8.85 13.89 7.01
CA PHE A 93 -7.80 12.89 6.79
C PHE A 93 -7.59 12.62 5.30
N ASN A 94 -8.65 12.61 4.49
CA ASN A 94 -8.53 12.39 3.05
C ASN A 94 -7.70 13.50 2.38
N ASP A 95 -7.93 14.78 2.72
CA ASP A 95 -7.14 15.92 2.23
C ASP A 95 -5.63 15.71 2.50
N PHE A 96 -5.29 15.23 3.70
CA PHE A 96 -3.92 14.84 4.06
C PHE A 96 -3.41 13.61 3.30
N PHE A 97 -4.25 12.58 3.12
CA PHE A 97 -3.86 11.33 2.50
C PHE A 97 -3.47 11.51 1.02
N ILE A 98 -4.15 12.42 0.31
CA ILE A 98 -3.84 12.81 -1.07
C ILE A 98 -3.03 14.12 -1.17
N ARG A 99 -2.35 14.53 -0.08
CA ARG A 99 -1.60 15.79 -0.05
C ARG A 99 -0.58 15.87 -1.19
N LYS A 100 -0.36 17.08 -1.68
CA LYS A 100 0.69 17.37 -2.65
C LYS A 100 2.04 17.51 -1.94
N LEU A 101 3.10 17.09 -2.61
CA LEU A 101 4.48 17.31 -2.18
C LEU A 101 5.09 18.47 -2.97
N LYS A 102 6.13 19.08 -2.42
CA LYS A 102 6.97 20.05 -3.13
C LYS A 102 7.70 19.36 -4.28
N ILE A 103 7.81 20.03 -5.42
CA ILE A 103 8.51 19.48 -6.60
C ILE A 103 9.98 19.15 -6.29
N SER A 104 10.62 19.95 -5.42
CA SER A 104 12.00 19.76 -4.98
C SER A 104 12.21 18.49 -4.15
N SER A 105 11.15 17.90 -3.57
CA SER A 105 11.25 16.69 -2.76
C SER A 105 11.39 15.42 -3.59
N ARG A 106 11.02 15.44 -4.88
CA ARG A 106 11.09 14.29 -5.79
C ARG A 106 11.63 14.70 -7.17
N PRO A 107 12.92 15.05 -7.28
CA PRO A 107 13.52 15.35 -8.57
C PRO A 107 13.44 14.12 -9.50
N ILE A 108 12.95 14.33 -10.72
CA ILE A 108 12.83 13.27 -11.74
C ILE A 108 14.10 13.27 -12.58
N ALA A 109 14.63 12.08 -12.87
CA ALA A 109 15.79 11.94 -13.76
C ALA A 109 15.45 12.48 -15.17
N PRO A 110 16.29 13.34 -15.77
CA PRO A 110 15.99 13.97 -17.06
C PRO A 110 16.24 13.04 -18.27
N ASP A 111 16.98 11.95 -18.07
CA ASP A 111 17.34 11.00 -19.12
C ASP A 111 16.15 10.09 -19.49
N LYS A 112 15.86 10.01 -20.79
CA LYS A 112 14.78 9.18 -21.35
C LYS A 112 15.09 7.69 -21.32
N HIS A 113 16.34 7.31 -21.11
CA HIS A 113 16.78 5.92 -20.98
C HIS A 113 16.78 5.42 -19.53
N ILE A 114 16.41 6.26 -18.57
CA ILE A 114 16.32 5.90 -17.15
C ILE A 114 14.86 5.67 -16.76
N ALA A 115 14.54 4.45 -16.35
CA ALA A 115 13.26 4.15 -15.71
C ALA A 115 13.24 4.75 -14.28
N VAL A 116 12.26 5.61 -14.01
CA VAL A 116 12.03 6.19 -12.67
C VAL A 116 10.97 5.40 -11.92
N LEU A 117 11.02 5.47 -10.59
CA LEU A 117 10.01 4.84 -9.75
C LEU A 117 8.69 5.62 -9.82
N PRO A 118 7.54 4.96 -10.01
CA PRO A 118 6.25 5.65 -10.20
C PRO A 118 5.65 6.18 -8.89
N ALA A 119 6.12 5.70 -7.74
CA ALA A 119 5.57 6.05 -6.43
C ALA A 119 6.59 5.94 -5.29
N ASP A 120 6.32 6.62 -4.19
CA ASP A 120 7.02 6.39 -2.92
C ASP A 120 6.52 5.08 -2.31
N ALA A 121 7.33 4.02 -2.38
CA ALA A 121 6.96 2.70 -1.90
C ALA A 121 8.19 1.86 -1.53
N ARG A 122 7.94 0.72 -0.87
CA ARG A 122 8.88 -0.40 -0.84
C ARG A 122 8.61 -1.26 -2.07
N TYR A 123 9.67 -1.61 -2.80
CA TYR A 123 9.57 -2.34 -4.06
C TYR A 123 10.03 -3.78 -3.87
N LEU A 124 9.16 -4.72 -4.23
CA LEU A 124 9.52 -6.10 -4.47
C LEU A 124 9.79 -6.23 -5.97
N VAL A 125 11.03 -6.60 -6.32
CA VAL A 125 11.48 -6.69 -7.71
C VAL A 125 11.81 -8.13 -8.03
N PHE A 126 11.32 -8.59 -9.18
CA PHE A 126 11.68 -9.88 -9.76
C PHE A 126 12.60 -9.60 -10.95
N PRO A 127 13.90 -9.95 -10.88
CA PRO A 127 14.82 -9.74 -11.99
C PRO A 127 14.40 -10.48 -13.27
N ASN A 128 13.72 -11.62 -13.09
CA ASN A 128 13.11 -12.38 -14.15
C ASN A 128 11.82 -12.99 -13.59
N ILE A 129 10.68 -12.61 -14.16
CA ILE A 129 9.36 -13.02 -13.66
C ILE A 129 9.05 -14.48 -14.04
N GLU A 130 9.57 -14.97 -15.16
CA GLU A 130 9.52 -16.38 -15.59
C GLU A 130 10.17 -17.33 -14.56
N LYS A 131 11.28 -16.91 -13.94
CA LYS A 131 11.97 -17.64 -12.89
C LYS A 131 11.35 -17.44 -11.51
N ALA A 132 10.41 -16.50 -11.36
CA ALA A 132 9.73 -16.30 -10.10
C ALA A 132 8.72 -17.42 -9.91
N ASP A 133 8.73 -18.05 -8.73
CA ASP A 133 7.73 -19.04 -8.34
C ASP A 133 6.40 -18.35 -7.93
N GLY A 134 5.86 -17.52 -8.83
CA GLY A 134 4.74 -16.62 -8.60
C GLY A 134 5.05 -15.45 -7.67
N PHE A 135 4.03 -14.64 -7.37
CA PHE A 135 4.13 -13.55 -6.39
C PHE A 135 2.97 -13.62 -5.39
N PHE A 136 3.24 -13.19 -4.16
CA PHE A 136 2.29 -13.26 -3.06
C PHE A 136 1.58 -11.92 -2.87
N VAL A 137 0.25 -11.92 -3.03
CA VAL A 137 -0.61 -10.79 -2.68
C VAL A 137 -1.53 -11.22 -1.55
N LYS A 138 -1.41 -10.55 -0.39
CA LYS A 138 -2.23 -10.83 0.81
C LYS A 138 -2.26 -12.33 1.19
N GLY A 139 -1.08 -12.99 1.15
CA GLY A 139 -0.91 -14.39 1.56
C GLY A 139 -1.42 -15.42 0.55
N LYS A 140 -1.85 -14.99 -0.65
CA LYS A 140 -2.17 -15.87 -1.77
C LYS A 140 -1.09 -15.75 -2.83
N LYS A 141 -0.64 -16.89 -3.37
CA LYS A 141 0.23 -16.94 -4.53
C LYS A 141 -0.60 -16.68 -5.79
N PHE A 142 -0.06 -15.86 -6.68
CA PHE A 142 -0.63 -15.52 -7.98
C PHE A 142 0.39 -15.81 -9.07
N SER A 143 -0.10 -16.29 -10.20
CA SER A 143 0.62 -16.37 -11.47
C SER A 143 0.49 -15.05 -12.25
N LEU A 144 1.35 -14.87 -13.26
CA LEU A 144 1.31 -13.70 -14.14
C LEU A 144 -0.04 -13.61 -14.90
N ILE A 145 -0.58 -14.76 -15.31
CA ILE A 145 -1.90 -14.86 -15.97
C ILE A 145 -3.01 -14.38 -15.04
N GLU A 146 -3.02 -14.82 -13.78
CA GLU A 146 -4.04 -14.43 -12.81
C GLU A 146 -3.99 -12.93 -12.46
N LEU A 147 -2.79 -12.34 -12.43
CA LEU A 147 -2.65 -10.90 -12.18
C LEU A 147 -3.11 -10.05 -13.37
N LEU A 148 -2.75 -10.45 -14.59
CA LEU A 148 -3.07 -9.69 -15.80
C LEU A 148 -4.47 -10.01 -16.34
N GLY A 149 -5.07 -11.13 -15.92
CA GLY A 149 -6.36 -11.62 -16.42
C GLY A 149 -6.34 -11.97 -17.92
N SER A 150 -5.17 -12.14 -18.52
CA SER A 150 -5.00 -12.39 -19.96
C SER A 150 -3.75 -13.21 -20.24
N SER A 151 -3.92 -14.32 -20.96
CA SER A 151 -2.82 -15.19 -21.38
C SER A 151 -1.90 -14.50 -22.38
N SER A 152 -2.43 -13.68 -23.31
CA SER A 152 -1.59 -13.00 -24.31
C SER A 152 -0.70 -11.92 -23.68
N LEU A 153 -1.21 -11.21 -22.66
CA LEU A 153 -0.40 -10.25 -21.92
C LEU A 153 0.64 -10.97 -21.05
N ALA A 154 0.28 -12.10 -20.46
CA ALA A 154 1.22 -12.88 -19.67
C ALA A 154 2.37 -13.41 -20.54
N GLU A 155 2.09 -13.91 -21.74
CA GLU A 155 3.12 -14.34 -22.69
C GLU A 155 4.02 -13.18 -23.12
N LYS A 156 3.43 -12.03 -23.45
CA LYS A 156 4.19 -10.81 -23.82
C LYS A 156 5.19 -10.38 -22.74
N TYR A 157 4.84 -10.52 -21.47
CA TYR A 157 5.66 -10.06 -20.33
C TYR A 157 6.37 -11.19 -19.57
N ALA A 158 6.36 -12.42 -20.09
CA ALA A 158 6.92 -13.59 -19.41
C ALA A 158 8.44 -13.41 -19.15
N GLY A 159 9.18 -12.87 -20.11
CA GLY A 159 10.61 -12.59 -19.99
C GLY A 159 10.97 -11.31 -19.22
N GLY A 160 9.98 -10.55 -18.76
CA GLY A 160 10.16 -9.17 -18.30
C GLY A 160 9.71 -8.14 -19.35
N GLY A 161 10.06 -6.87 -19.12
CA GLY A 161 9.74 -5.73 -19.99
C GLY A 161 10.91 -4.79 -20.17
#